data_AF-E6YMT1-F1
#
_entry.id   AF-E6YMT1-F1
#
_cell.length_a   1.000
_cell.length_b   1.000
_cell.length_c   1.000
_cell.angle_alpha   90.00
_cell.angle_beta   90.00
_cell.angle_gamma   90.00
#
_symmetry.space_group_name_H-M   'P 1'
#
loop_
_entity.id
_entity.type
_entity.pdbx_description
1 polymer ?
#
loop_
_entity_poly.entity_id
_entity_poly.type
_entity_poly.pdbx_seq_one_letter_code
_entity_poly.pdbx_strand_id
1 'polypeptide(L)'
;MNKLIKRLIKILYPPTCHGCAKIVSAYGTICSDCWKDLQFITKPYCPVMGTPFAYDMGEGFLSGEAIQNPPPFSSLRSAVVHKGLARVLTTRLKYGDRLELAPFMANWMIFAGHEIINDCDFIIPIPLHFRRFFVRRYNQSAELARYIAEKKKKPFKPGWLVRYRYTRPQVGLSAKERKMNVQNAFKVPNEVKKYLEGRSILLIDDVLTTGVTVTTATKTLKHAGARQVNVLTFSRVLKNNFSLPYF
;
A
#
# COMPACT_ATOMS: atom_id res chain seq x y z
N MET A 1 30.88 -5.18 14.06
CA MET A 1 29.99 -5.99 14.92
C MET A 1 30.48 -7.44 14.95
N ASN A 2 30.96 -7.90 16.11
CA ASN A 2 31.76 -9.12 16.26
C ASN A 2 30.96 -10.40 15.89
N LYS A 3 31.60 -11.36 15.20
CA LYS A 3 30.93 -12.57 14.66
C LYS A 3 30.27 -13.42 15.76
N LEU A 4 30.88 -13.45 16.94
CA LEU A 4 30.37 -14.05 18.17
C LEU A 4 29.06 -13.42 18.65
N ILE A 5 28.99 -12.09 18.68
CA ILE A 5 27.79 -11.33 19.09
C ILE A 5 26.61 -11.65 18.16
N LYS A 6 26.85 -11.68 16.84
CA LYS A 6 25.80 -12.06 15.86
C LYS A 6 25.30 -13.50 16.08
N ARG A 7 26.18 -14.43 16.47
CA ARG A 7 25.81 -15.82 16.77
C ARG A 7 24.98 -15.91 18.05
N LEU A 8 25.39 -15.20 19.11
CA LEU A 8 24.67 -15.16 20.38
C LEU A 8 23.26 -14.56 20.21
N ILE A 9 23.14 -13.48 19.44
CA ILE A 9 21.84 -12.87 19.12
C ILE A 9 20.93 -13.84 18.38
N LYS A 10 21.45 -14.65 17.44
CA LYS A 10 20.63 -15.64 16.72
C LYS A 10 20.15 -16.79 17.62
N ILE A 11 20.88 -17.11 18.68
CA ILE A 11 20.46 -18.14 19.65
C ILE A 11 19.38 -17.57 20.57
N LEU A 12 19.58 -16.35 21.08
CA LEU A 12 18.64 -15.68 22.00
C LEU A 12 17.38 -15.18 21.29
N TYR A 13 17.51 -14.75 20.03
CA TYR A 13 16.45 -14.18 19.21
C TYR A 13 16.45 -14.83 17.83
N PRO A 14 16.04 -16.11 17.71
CA PRO A 14 16.05 -16.79 16.43
C PRO A 14 15.16 -16.08 15.41
N PRO A 15 15.55 -16.06 14.12
CA PRO A 15 14.68 -15.57 13.07
C PRO A 15 13.38 -16.39 13.04
N THR A 16 12.24 -15.69 13.14
CA THR A 16 10.91 -16.30 13.15
C THR A 16 10.07 -15.81 11.98
N CYS A 17 9.18 -16.68 11.50
CA CYS A 17 8.24 -16.42 10.43
C CYS A 17 7.32 -15.26 10.83
N HIS A 18 7.24 -14.23 9.97
CA HIS A 18 6.37 -13.08 10.20
C HIS A 18 4.87 -13.39 10.19
N GLY A 19 4.46 -14.60 9.80
CA GLY A 19 3.10 -15.11 9.89
C GLY A 19 2.83 -15.89 11.19
N CYS A 20 3.48 -17.05 11.36
CA CYS A 20 3.17 -18.00 12.42
C CYS A 20 4.22 -18.11 13.55
N ALA A 21 5.27 -17.29 13.52
CA ALA A 21 6.37 -17.29 14.49
C ALA A 21 7.22 -18.58 14.57
N LYS A 22 7.03 -19.56 13.68
CA LYS A 22 7.95 -20.71 13.52
C LYS A 22 9.36 -20.22 13.19
N ILE A 23 10.40 -20.91 13.67
CA ILE A 23 11.80 -20.60 13.33
C ILE A 23 12.02 -20.79 11.83
N VAL A 24 12.73 -19.84 11.21
CA VAL A 24 13.04 -19.82 9.77
C VAL A 24 14.55 -19.60 9.56
N SER A 25 15.03 -19.71 8.33
CA SER A 25 16.47 -19.61 8.04
C SER A 25 17.03 -18.18 8.11
N ALA A 26 16.19 -17.17 7.91
CA ALA A 26 16.60 -15.76 7.91
C ALA A 26 15.50 -14.81 8.42
N TYR A 27 15.89 -13.68 9.01
CA TYR A 27 14.95 -12.61 9.36
C TYR A 27 14.30 -12.05 8.09
N GLY A 28 13.08 -11.53 8.20
CA GLY A 28 12.39 -11.00 7.02
C GLY A 28 11.84 -12.08 6.09
N THR A 29 11.66 -13.31 6.57
CA THR A 29 11.12 -14.42 5.76
C THR A 29 9.84 -14.99 6.35
N ILE A 30 9.15 -15.79 5.55
CA ILE A 30 7.98 -16.56 5.95
C ILE A 30 8.20 -18.03 5.64
N CYS A 31 7.62 -18.90 6.46
CA CYS A 31 7.70 -20.34 6.23
C CYS A 31 6.86 -20.77 5.02
N SER A 32 7.10 -21.97 4.51
CA SER A 32 6.35 -22.55 3.38
C SER A 32 4.84 -22.60 3.62
N ASP A 33 4.40 -22.94 4.84
CA ASP A 33 2.97 -22.98 5.19
C ASP A 33 2.31 -21.59 5.05
N CYS A 34 3.00 -20.54 5.52
CA CYS A 34 2.53 -19.17 5.39
C CYS A 34 2.60 -18.68 3.95
N TRP A 35 3.62 -19.11 3.19
CA TRP A 35 3.76 -18.74 1.78
C TRP A 35 2.57 -19.21 0.93
N LYS A 36 2.04 -20.42 1.20
CA LYS A 36 0.86 -20.98 0.49
C LYS A 36 -0.42 -20.16 0.66
N ASP A 37 -0.51 -19.35 1.72
CA ASP A 37 -1.66 -18.50 2.01
C ASP A 37 -1.53 -17.08 1.43
N LEU A 38 -0.46 -16.82 0.67
CA LEU A 38 -0.31 -15.59 -0.10
C LEU A 38 -0.75 -15.78 -1.54
N GLN A 39 -1.49 -14.79 -2.01
CA GLN A 39 -1.92 -14.70 -3.39
C GLN A 39 -1.41 -13.40 -3.99
N PHE A 40 -0.33 -13.49 -4.76
CA PHE A 40 0.24 -12.35 -5.46
C PHE A 40 -0.64 -11.93 -6.64
N ILE A 41 -0.69 -10.64 -6.90
CA ILE A 41 -1.41 -10.09 -8.05
C ILE A 41 -0.41 -9.86 -9.17
N THR A 42 -0.52 -10.66 -10.22
CA THR A 42 0.29 -10.59 -11.44
C THR A 42 -0.59 -10.35 -12.65
N LYS A 43 0.02 -10.03 -13.80
CA LYS A 43 -0.71 -9.97 -15.08
C LYS A 43 -1.34 -11.36 -15.38
N PRO A 44 -2.50 -11.40 -16.05
CA PRO A 44 -3.27 -10.27 -16.58
C PRO A 44 -4.08 -9.54 -15.50
N TYR A 45 -4.09 -8.20 -15.55
CA TYR A 45 -4.90 -7.35 -14.68
C TYR A 45 -5.38 -6.11 -15.44
N CYS A 46 -6.40 -5.44 -14.92
CA CYS A 46 -6.84 -4.16 -15.44
C CYS A 46 -5.72 -3.11 -15.33
N PRO A 47 -5.35 -2.40 -16.42
CA PRO A 47 -4.24 -1.45 -16.41
C PRO A 47 -4.50 -0.25 -15.47
N VAL A 48 -5.76 0.13 -15.29
CA VAL A 48 -6.18 1.25 -14.42
C VAL A 48 -6.37 0.79 -12.98
N MET A 49 -7.24 -0.19 -12.74
CA MET A 49 -7.62 -0.59 -11.37
C MET A 49 -6.68 -1.62 -10.75
N GLY A 50 -5.83 -2.31 -11.53
CA GLY A 50 -5.00 -3.43 -11.06
C GLY A 50 -5.82 -4.63 -10.59
N THR A 51 -7.07 -4.74 -11.03
CA THR A 51 -7.96 -5.87 -10.71
C THR A 51 -7.53 -7.05 -11.55
N PRO A 52 -7.15 -8.19 -10.96
CA PRO A 52 -6.65 -9.33 -11.71
C PRO A 52 -7.76 -9.96 -12.56
N PHE A 53 -7.39 -10.46 -13.73
CA PHE A 53 -8.29 -11.19 -14.63
C PHE A 53 -8.01 -12.68 -14.56
N ALA A 54 -9.05 -13.49 -14.77
CA ALA A 54 -8.92 -14.94 -14.83
C ALA A 54 -8.22 -15.40 -16.13
N TYR A 55 -8.40 -14.63 -17.21
CA TYR A 55 -7.82 -14.89 -18.53
C TYR A 55 -7.25 -13.61 -19.11
N ASP A 56 -6.33 -13.75 -20.05
CA ASP A 56 -5.86 -12.61 -20.82
C ASP A 56 -6.96 -12.19 -21.80
N MET A 57 -7.42 -10.95 -21.65
CA MET A 57 -8.50 -10.35 -22.45
C MET A 57 -7.95 -9.43 -23.54
N GLY A 58 -6.61 -9.41 -23.73
CA GLY A 58 -5.93 -8.51 -24.63
C GLY A 58 -5.45 -7.22 -23.96
N GLU A 59 -4.60 -6.49 -24.69
CA GLU A 59 -4.00 -5.25 -24.21
C GLU A 59 -5.06 -4.16 -23.98
N GLY A 60 -4.95 -3.44 -22.87
CA GLY A 60 -5.85 -2.33 -22.54
C GLY A 60 -7.22 -2.73 -21.98
N PHE A 61 -7.52 -4.03 -21.81
CA PHE A 61 -8.83 -4.46 -21.31
C PHE A 61 -9.12 -3.92 -19.90
N LEU A 62 -10.27 -3.23 -19.76
CA LEU A 62 -10.66 -2.57 -18.52
C LEU A 62 -11.60 -3.43 -17.68
N SER A 63 -11.45 -3.39 -16.36
CA SER A 63 -12.41 -4.03 -15.46
C SER A 63 -13.74 -3.27 -15.48
N GLY A 64 -14.84 -3.96 -15.19
CA GLY A 64 -16.15 -3.30 -15.04
C GLY A 64 -16.14 -2.19 -13.98
N GLU A 65 -15.29 -2.30 -12.95
CA GLU A 65 -15.09 -1.23 -11.97
C GLU A 65 -14.49 0.04 -12.61
N ALA A 66 -13.47 -0.12 -13.47
CA ALA A 66 -12.85 0.99 -14.18
C ALA A 66 -13.81 1.66 -15.18
N ILE A 67 -14.66 0.87 -15.84
CA ILE A 67 -15.63 1.35 -16.84
C ILE A 67 -16.78 2.10 -16.15
N GLN A 68 -17.40 1.48 -15.14
CA GLN A 68 -18.58 2.04 -14.48
C GLN A 68 -18.26 3.28 -13.64
N ASN A 69 -17.09 3.29 -12.99
CA ASN A 69 -16.68 4.38 -12.12
C ASN A 69 -15.19 4.71 -12.33
N PRO A 70 -14.85 5.42 -13.42
CA PRO A 70 -13.47 5.78 -13.71
C PRO A 70 -12.80 6.50 -12.53
N PRO A 71 -11.67 6.00 -12.01
CA PRO A 71 -11.01 6.62 -10.89
C PRO A 71 -10.26 7.90 -11.30
N PRO A 72 -9.93 8.79 -10.35
CA PRO A 72 -9.16 10.00 -10.64
C PRO A 72 -7.65 9.72 -10.83
N PHE A 73 -7.15 8.54 -10.47
CA PHE A 73 -5.76 8.12 -10.67
C PHE A 73 -5.58 7.45 -12.03
N SER A 74 -4.35 7.42 -12.54
CA SER A 74 -4.04 6.81 -13.84
C SER A 74 -3.89 5.29 -13.75
N SER A 75 -3.25 4.81 -12.69
CA SER A 75 -3.09 3.38 -12.46
C SER A 75 -2.99 3.05 -10.97
N LEU A 76 -3.42 1.85 -10.62
CA LEU A 76 -3.30 1.27 -9.30
C LEU A 76 -2.69 -0.12 -9.39
N ARG A 77 -1.76 -0.42 -8.49
CA ARG A 77 -1.20 -1.76 -8.29
C ARG A 77 -1.31 -2.16 -6.82
N SER A 78 -1.47 -3.45 -6.57
CA SER A 78 -1.42 -4.04 -5.25
C SER A 78 -0.54 -5.28 -5.30
N ALA A 79 0.26 -5.52 -4.27
CA ALA A 79 1.17 -6.67 -4.30
C ALA A 79 0.42 -8.00 -4.13
N VAL A 80 -0.54 -8.05 -3.21
CA VAL A 80 -1.24 -9.30 -2.84
C VAL A 80 -2.74 -9.08 -2.63
N VAL A 81 -3.51 -10.16 -2.73
CA VAL A 81 -4.91 -10.18 -2.30
C VAL A 81 -4.98 -10.10 -0.78
N HIS A 82 -5.91 -9.29 -0.24
CA HIS A 82 -6.08 -9.05 1.19
C HIS A 82 -6.85 -10.19 1.88
N LYS A 83 -6.25 -11.38 1.90
CA LYS A 83 -6.73 -12.60 2.56
C LYS A 83 -5.59 -13.21 3.37
N GLY A 84 -5.93 -14.09 4.32
CA GLY A 84 -4.96 -14.94 4.98
C GLY A 84 -3.78 -14.16 5.60
N LEU A 85 -2.56 -14.60 5.29
CA LEU A 85 -1.33 -13.99 5.75
C LEU A 85 -1.23 -12.50 5.42
N ALA A 86 -1.69 -12.05 4.24
CA ALA A 86 -1.64 -10.63 3.89
C ALA A 86 -2.44 -9.76 4.86
N ARG A 87 -3.59 -10.26 5.34
CA ARG A 87 -4.40 -9.60 6.37
C ARG A 87 -3.70 -9.59 7.73
N VAL A 88 -3.02 -10.69 8.09
CA VAL A 88 -2.24 -10.79 9.33
C VAL A 88 -1.07 -9.80 9.32
N LEU A 89 -0.28 -9.77 8.24
CA LEU A 89 0.86 -8.86 8.09
C LEU A 89 0.41 -7.39 8.16
N THR A 90 -0.66 -7.04 7.46
CA THR A 90 -1.24 -5.70 7.52
C THR A 90 -1.66 -5.33 8.94
N THR A 91 -2.38 -6.23 9.63
CA THR A 91 -2.84 -5.99 11.01
C THR A 91 -1.67 -5.78 11.96
N ARG A 92 -0.64 -6.63 11.85
CA ARG A 92 0.59 -6.53 12.67
C ARG A 92 1.35 -5.23 12.40
N LEU A 93 1.44 -4.80 11.14
CA LEU A 93 2.02 -3.50 10.81
C LEU A 93 1.12 -2.32 11.23
N LYS A 94 -0.18 -2.49 11.45
CA LYS A 94 -1.07 -1.39 11.89
C LYS A 94 -1.13 -1.22 13.40
N TYR A 95 -1.01 -2.32 14.14
CA TYR A 95 -1.38 -2.37 15.56
C TYR A 95 -0.42 -3.17 16.44
N GLY A 96 0.55 -3.87 15.86
CA GLY A 96 1.46 -4.75 16.61
C GLY A 96 2.85 -4.16 16.84
N ASP A 97 3.08 -2.88 16.53
CA ASP A 97 4.40 -2.22 16.55
C ASP A 97 5.49 -2.99 15.79
N ARG A 98 5.08 -3.72 14.74
CA ARG A 98 5.96 -4.60 13.94
C ARG A 98 6.56 -3.87 12.72
N LEU A 99 7.32 -2.81 12.96
CA LEU A 99 7.95 -2.01 11.89
C LEU A 99 8.95 -2.78 11.03
N GLU A 100 9.50 -3.87 11.55
CA GLU A 100 10.41 -4.75 10.82
C GLU A 100 9.72 -5.47 9.65
N LEU A 101 8.39 -5.45 9.56
CA LEU A 101 7.64 -5.97 8.42
C LEU A 101 7.73 -5.05 7.19
N ALA A 102 7.94 -3.76 7.39
CA ALA A 102 7.85 -2.77 6.32
C ALA A 102 8.89 -2.98 5.18
N PRO A 103 10.18 -3.30 5.43
CA PRO A 103 11.13 -3.61 4.36
C PRO A 103 10.69 -4.80 3.50
N PHE A 104 10.18 -5.85 4.14
CA PHE A 104 9.74 -7.06 3.46
C PHE A 104 8.49 -6.82 2.62
N MET A 105 7.49 -6.16 3.18
CA MET A 105 6.26 -5.78 2.48
C MET A 105 6.54 -4.80 1.32
N ALA A 106 7.44 -3.84 1.52
CA ALA A 106 7.87 -2.89 0.49
C ALA A 106 8.53 -3.59 -0.72
N ASN A 107 9.28 -4.68 -0.51
CA ASN A 107 9.88 -5.44 -1.61
C ASN A 107 8.82 -6.06 -2.53
N TRP A 108 7.72 -6.57 -1.98
CA TRP A 108 6.61 -7.09 -2.79
C TRP A 108 5.87 -5.98 -3.53
N MET A 109 5.69 -4.83 -2.88
CA MET A 109 5.11 -3.64 -3.53
C MET A 109 5.99 -3.17 -4.70
N ILE A 110 7.32 -3.16 -4.52
CA ILE A 110 8.27 -2.82 -5.59
C ILE A 110 8.11 -3.74 -6.79
N PHE A 111 7.97 -5.05 -6.56
CA PHE A 111 7.78 -6.01 -7.64
C PHE A 111 6.48 -5.74 -8.41
N ALA A 112 5.37 -5.59 -7.69
CA ALA A 112 4.04 -5.37 -8.28
C ALA A 112 3.88 -4.00 -8.96
N GLY A 113 4.63 -2.98 -8.52
CA GLY A 113 4.50 -1.60 -8.97
C GLY A 113 5.70 -1.07 -9.76
N HIS A 114 6.61 -1.92 -10.24
CA HIS A 114 7.89 -1.46 -10.78
C HIS A 114 7.75 -0.40 -11.89
N GLU A 115 6.79 -0.58 -12.83
CA GLU A 115 6.46 0.36 -13.91
C GLU A 115 6.09 1.74 -13.32
N ILE A 116 5.07 1.77 -12.47
CA ILE A 116 4.51 3.02 -11.91
C ILE A 116 5.44 3.73 -10.92
N ILE A 117 6.39 2.99 -10.32
CA ILE A 117 7.44 3.57 -9.48
C ILE A 117 8.47 4.30 -10.34
N ASN A 118 8.87 3.72 -11.47
CA ASN A 118 9.87 4.33 -12.34
C ASN A 118 9.36 5.66 -12.93
N ASP A 119 8.07 5.73 -13.24
CA ASP A 119 7.43 6.88 -13.91
C ASP A 119 7.05 8.04 -12.96
N CYS A 120 7.33 7.93 -11.66
CA CYS A 120 6.99 8.98 -10.69
C CYS A 120 8.16 9.94 -10.39
N ASP A 121 7.83 11.21 -10.14
CA ASP A 121 8.75 12.23 -9.62
C ASP A 121 8.86 12.18 -8.09
N PHE A 122 7.74 11.94 -7.41
CA PHE A 122 7.65 11.94 -5.95
C PHE A 122 6.84 10.77 -5.42
N ILE A 123 7.26 10.23 -4.28
CA ILE A 123 6.50 9.25 -3.50
C ILE A 123 5.87 9.95 -2.29
N ILE A 124 4.55 9.87 -2.18
CA ILE A 124 3.75 10.45 -1.10
C ILE A 124 2.96 9.33 -0.42
N PRO A 125 3.02 9.18 0.91
CA PRO A 125 2.20 8.22 1.62
C PRO A 125 0.80 8.78 1.91
N ILE A 126 -0.20 7.90 2.01
CA ILE A 126 -1.49 8.28 2.59
C ILE A 126 -1.28 8.69 4.06
N PRO A 127 -1.65 9.91 4.46
CA PRO A 127 -1.46 10.37 5.83
C PRO A 127 -2.49 9.79 6.80
N LEU A 128 -2.04 9.54 8.02
CA LEU A 128 -2.92 9.38 9.18
C LEU A 128 -3.31 10.74 9.74
N HIS A 129 -4.47 10.78 10.40
CA HIS A 129 -4.82 11.93 11.23
C HIS A 129 -3.95 11.95 12.49
N PHE A 130 -3.59 13.13 12.99
CA PHE A 130 -2.65 13.29 14.11
C PHE A 130 -3.03 12.42 15.33
N ARG A 131 -4.31 12.39 15.74
CA ARG A 131 -4.79 11.52 16.83
C ARG A 131 -4.44 10.03 16.63
N ARG A 132 -4.59 9.52 15.40
CA ARG A 132 -4.21 8.14 15.08
C ARG A 132 -2.70 7.98 15.04
N PHE A 133 -1.97 8.97 14.55
CA PHE A 133 -0.51 8.96 14.56
C PHE A 133 0.03 8.89 16.00
N PHE A 134 -0.53 9.65 16.94
CA PHE A 134 -0.15 9.58 18.35
C PHE A 134 -0.40 8.21 18.97
N VAL A 135 -1.59 7.64 18.78
CA VAL A 135 -1.92 6.31 19.32
C VAL A 135 -1.10 5.19 18.66
N ARG A 136 -0.92 5.26 17.33
CA ARG A 136 -0.20 4.26 16.54
C ARG A 136 1.32 4.46 16.54
N ARG A 137 1.82 5.61 17.00
CA ARG A 137 3.24 6.03 17.03
C ARG A 137 3.92 6.22 15.67
N TYR A 138 3.38 5.64 14.60
CA TYR A 138 3.89 5.76 13.23
C TYR A 138 2.76 5.74 12.19
N ASN A 139 3.11 6.09 10.95
CA ASN A 139 2.25 5.91 9.78
C ASN A 139 2.78 4.74 8.94
N GLN A 140 2.06 3.62 8.94
CA GLN A 140 2.43 2.43 8.21
C GLN A 140 2.61 2.65 6.70
N SER A 141 1.77 3.50 6.10
CA SER A 141 1.88 3.85 4.67
C SER A 141 3.12 4.71 4.42
N ALA A 142 3.54 5.53 5.40
CA ALA A 142 4.79 6.28 5.35
C ALA A 142 6.03 5.38 5.49
N GLU A 143 5.99 4.37 6.36
CA GLU A 143 7.10 3.43 6.49
C GLU A 143 7.29 2.59 5.24
N LEU A 144 6.21 2.06 4.66
CA LEU A 144 6.26 1.37 3.37
C LEU A 144 6.81 2.30 2.27
N ALA A 145 6.30 3.53 2.19
CA ALA A 145 6.78 4.52 1.22
C ALA A 145 8.26 4.88 1.38
N ARG A 146 8.73 5.01 2.62
CA ARG A 146 10.13 5.32 2.93
C ARG A 146 11.07 4.25 2.39
N TYR A 147 10.78 2.97 2.65
CA TYR A 147 11.60 1.87 2.13
C TYR A 147 11.55 1.76 0.60
N ILE A 148 10.39 1.99 -0.01
CA ILE A 148 10.26 2.01 -1.48
C ILE A 148 11.11 3.14 -2.07
N ALA A 149 11.00 4.35 -1.51
CA ALA A 149 11.73 5.52 -1.95
C ALA A 149 13.24 5.36 -1.82
N GLU A 150 13.72 4.83 -0.69
CA GLU A 150 15.14 4.53 -0.46
C GLU A 150 15.66 3.52 -1.49
N LYS A 151 14.98 2.39 -1.64
CA LYS A 151 15.42 1.31 -2.54
C LYS A 151 15.37 1.70 -4.02
N LYS A 152 14.45 2.58 -4.39
CA LYS A 152 14.25 3.06 -5.77
C LYS A 152 14.87 4.43 -6.04
N LYS A 153 15.56 5.00 -5.06
CA LYS A 153 16.19 6.33 -5.12
C LYS A 153 15.21 7.42 -5.59
N LYS A 154 13.97 7.36 -5.11
CA LYS A 154 12.92 8.33 -5.42
C LYS A 154 12.74 9.34 -4.28
N PRO A 155 12.48 10.62 -4.57
CA PRO A 155 12.17 11.61 -3.54
C PRO A 155 10.93 11.25 -2.69
N PHE A 156 11.11 11.11 -1.38
CA PHE A 156 10.03 10.83 -0.42
C PHE A 156 9.49 12.10 0.23
N LYS A 157 8.17 12.31 0.22
CA LYS A 157 7.52 13.55 0.70
C LYS A 157 6.31 13.28 1.65
N PRO A 158 6.53 12.83 2.90
CA PRO A 158 5.48 12.45 3.84
C PRO A 158 4.56 13.58 4.32
N GLY A 159 4.95 14.85 4.16
CA GLY A 159 4.18 16.03 4.57
C GLY A 159 3.44 16.74 3.44
N TRP A 160 3.57 16.27 2.19
CA TRP A 160 2.94 16.95 1.04
C TRP A 160 1.45 16.66 0.91
N LEU A 161 0.97 15.63 1.59
CA LEU A 161 -0.45 15.35 1.78
C LEU A 161 -0.69 15.20 3.28
N VAL A 162 -1.61 15.98 3.84
CA VAL A 162 -1.95 15.93 5.26
C VAL A 162 -3.41 15.57 5.46
N ARG A 163 -3.72 14.83 6.53
CA ARG A 163 -5.08 14.50 6.95
C ARG A 163 -5.50 15.36 8.12
N TYR A 164 -6.30 16.40 7.86
CA TYR A 164 -6.67 17.39 8.87
C TYR A 164 -7.98 17.06 9.60
N ARG A 165 -8.87 16.26 8.99
CA ARG A 165 -10.13 15.85 9.63
C ARG A 165 -9.97 14.51 10.33
N TYR A 166 -10.38 14.45 11.60
CA TYR A 166 -10.55 13.17 12.28
C TYR A 166 -11.76 12.44 11.68
N THR A 167 -11.55 11.20 11.27
CA THR A 167 -12.57 10.37 10.65
C THR A 167 -12.74 9.12 11.49
N ARG A 168 -13.96 8.58 11.61
CA ARG A 168 -14.20 7.32 12.32
C ARG A 168 -13.40 6.18 11.67
N PRO A 169 -13.01 5.12 12.40
CA PRO A 169 -12.49 3.90 11.79
C PRO A 169 -13.43 3.42 10.68
N GLN A 170 -12.89 2.91 9.56
CA GLN A 170 -13.71 2.44 8.44
C GLN A 170 -14.31 1.04 8.67
N VAL A 171 -13.84 0.34 9.70
CA VAL A 171 -14.38 -0.95 10.14
C VAL A 171 -15.83 -0.73 10.60
N GLY A 172 -16.76 -1.56 10.12
CA GLY A 172 -18.19 -1.44 10.43
C GLY A 172 -18.97 -0.41 9.60
N LEU A 173 -18.31 0.46 8.83
CA LEU A 173 -19.00 1.42 7.95
C LEU A 173 -19.40 0.79 6.62
N SER A 174 -20.59 1.13 6.14
CA SER A 174 -21.05 0.87 4.76
C SER A 174 -20.21 1.63 3.72
N ALA A 175 -20.34 1.27 2.44
CA ALA A 175 -19.63 1.96 1.36
C ALA A 175 -19.97 3.47 1.30
N LYS A 176 -21.25 3.83 1.48
CA LYS A 176 -21.73 5.22 1.50
C LYS A 176 -21.14 5.99 2.68
N GLU A 177 -21.16 5.40 3.87
CA GLU A 177 -20.58 6.01 5.08
C GLU A 177 -19.06 6.17 4.95
N ARG A 178 -18.35 5.20 4.36
CA ARG A 178 -16.91 5.34 4.08
C ARG A 178 -16.63 6.54 3.20
N LYS A 179 -17.44 6.76 2.14
CA LYS A 179 -17.33 7.92 1.23
C LYS A 179 -17.49 9.24 1.99
N MET A 180 -18.57 9.38 2.76
CA MET A 180 -18.82 10.59 3.56
C MET A 180 -17.76 10.82 4.64
N ASN A 181 -17.28 9.74 5.26
CA ASN A 181 -16.32 9.80 6.35
C ASN A 181 -14.94 10.31 5.89
N VAL A 182 -14.55 10.16 4.63
CA VAL A 182 -13.25 10.64 4.12
C VAL A 182 -13.36 11.89 3.24
N GLN A 183 -14.58 12.31 2.87
CA GLN A 183 -14.80 13.52 2.10
C GLN A 183 -14.14 14.73 2.78
N ASN A 184 -13.35 15.49 2.00
CA ASN A 184 -12.58 16.65 2.47
C ASN A 184 -11.68 16.32 3.69
N ALA A 185 -11.16 15.09 3.81
CA ALA A 185 -10.26 14.75 4.91
C ALA A 185 -8.79 15.15 4.64
N PHE A 186 -8.43 15.41 3.39
CA PHE A 186 -7.06 15.64 2.96
C PHE A 186 -6.83 17.07 2.42
N LYS A 187 -5.62 17.58 2.62
CA LYS A 187 -5.15 18.87 2.09
C LYS A 187 -3.69 18.75 1.65
N VAL A 188 -3.30 19.55 0.65
CA VAL A 188 -1.91 19.82 0.29
C VAL A 188 -1.54 21.19 0.87
N PRO A 189 -0.49 21.30 1.72
CA PRO A 189 -0.02 22.59 2.25
C PRO A 189 0.30 23.59 1.14
N ASN A 190 0.04 24.88 1.35
CA ASN A 190 0.19 25.88 0.27
C ASN A 190 1.65 26.03 -0.15
N GLU A 191 2.58 25.87 0.79
CA GLU A 191 4.02 26.04 0.58
C GLU A 191 4.59 25.01 -0.39
N VAL A 192 3.91 23.86 -0.53
CA VAL A 192 4.37 22.75 -1.37
C VAL A 192 3.72 22.69 -2.75
N LYS A 193 2.61 23.41 -2.97
CA LYS A 193 1.82 23.33 -4.23
C LYS A 193 2.67 23.61 -5.47
N LYS A 194 3.51 24.65 -5.44
CA LYS A 194 4.40 25.02 -6.55
C LYS A 194 5.38 23.91 -6.96
N TYR A 195 5.76 23.03 -6.04
CA TYR A 195 6.67 21.92 -6.34
C TYR A 195 5.94 20.69 -6.87
N LEU A 196 4.63 20.62 -6.67
CA LEU A 196 3.76 19.51 -7.06
C LEU A 196 3.15 19.73 -8.46
N GLU A 197 3.09 20.98 -8.92
CA GLU A 197 2.56 21.36 -10.23
C GLU A 197 3.28 20.64 -11.39
N GLY A 198 2.50 20.01 -12.26
CA GLY A 198 3.00 19.28 -13.44
C GLY A 198 3.63 17.90 -13.15
N ARG A 199 3.68 17.48 -11.88
CA ARG A 199 4.44 16.29 -11.45
C ARG A 199 3.63 15.00 -11.48
N SER A 200 4.34 13.90 -11.68
CA SER A 200 3.85 12.54 -11.51
C SER A 200 4.08 12.06 -10.07
N ILE A 201 2.99 11.71 -9.38
CA ILE A 201 3.02 11.30 -7.98
C ILE A 201 2.73 9.80 -7.87
N LEU A 202 3.51 9.09 -7.06
CA LEU A 202 3.16 7.76 -6.59
C LEU A 202 2.61 7.85 -5.16
N LEU A 203 1.34 7.49 -5.02
CA LEU A 203 0.64 7.47 -3.74
C LEU A 203 0.71 6.07 -3.12
N ILE A 204 1.19 5.98 -1.87
CA ILE A 204 1.38 4.70 -1.16
C ILE A 204 0.31 4.51 -0.08
N ASP A 205 -0.32 3.33 -0.04
CA ASP A 205 -1.19 2.91 1.06
C ASP A 205 -0.91 1.45 1.48
N ASP A 206 -1.45 1.01 2.61
CA ASP A 206 -1.32 -0.38 3.05
C ASP A 206 -2.36 -1.31 2.41
N VAL A 207 -3.62 -0.92 2.39
CA VAL A 207 -4.74 -1.76 1.95
C VAL A 207 -5.72 -0.95 1.12
N LEU A 208 -5.97 -1.43 -0.09
CA LEU A 208 -7.09 -0.99 -0.88
C LEU A 208 -8.35 -1.76 -0.48
N THR A 209 -9.33 -1.06 0.09
CA THR A 209 -10.66 -1.62 0.35
C THR A 209 -11.66 -1.11 -0.69
N THR A 210 -12.43 -0.07 -0.38
CA THR A 210 -13.38 0.55 -1.33
C THR A 210 -12.73 1.59 -2.24
N GLY A 211 -11.43 1.85 -2.09
CA GLY A 211 -10.73 2.89 -2.83
C GLY A 211 -11.08 4.32 -2.44
N VAL A 212 -12.05 4.55 -1.57
CA VAL A 212 -12.49 5.91 -1.17
C VAL A 212 -11.32 6.77 -0.69
N THR A 213 -10.49 6.24 0.20
CA THR A 213 -9.34 6.97 0.76
C THR A 213 -8.39 7.45 -0.33
N VAL A 214 -7.98 6.52 -1.19
CA VAL A 214 -7.10 6.77 -2.34
C VAL A 214 -7.75 7.75 -3.31
N THR A 215 -9.00 7.55 -3.67
CA THR A 215 -9.75 8.41 -4.58
C THR A 215 -9.82 9.85 -4.07
N THR A 216 -10.12 10.07 -2.79
CA THR A 216 -10.14 11.41 -2.20
C THR A 216 -8.75 12.04 -2.17
N ALA A 217 -7.73 11.29 -1.74
CA ALA A 217 -6.34 11.76 -1.72
C ALA A 217 -5.83 12.14 -3.11
N THR A 218 -6.09 11.29 -4.12
CA THR A 218 -5.75 11.56 -5.51
C THR A 218 -6.44 12.81 -6.03
N LYS A 219 -7.74 13.00 -5.74
CA LYS A 219 -8.43 14.24 -6.10
C LYS A 219 -7.73 15.44 -5.46
N THR A 220 -7.43 15.40 -4.17
CA THR A 220 -6.71 16.49 -3.48
C THR A 220 -5.37 16.81 -4.14
N LEU A 221 -4.58 15.80 -4.53
CA LEU A 221 -3.30 16.00 -5.22
C LEU A 221 -3.49 16.61 -6.62
N LYS A 222 -4.45 16.11 -7.40
CA LYS A 222 -4.74 16.67 -8.74
C LYS A 222 -5.22 18.12 -8.67
N HIS A 223 -6.10 18.46 -7.72
CA HIS A 223 -6.54 19.85 -7.52
C HIS A 223 -5.39 20.77 -7.05
N ALA A 224 -4.31 20.20 -6.50
CA ALA A 224 -3.12 20.94 -6.12
C ALA A 224 -2.10 21.08 -7.26
N GLY A 225 -2.39 20.56 -8.47
CA GLY A 225 -1.56 20.71 -9.67
C GLY A 225 -0.85 19.44 -10.15
N ALA A 226 -1.04 18.28 -9.49
CA ALA A 226 -0.38 17.04 -9.94
C ALA A 226 -0.91 16.63 -11.32
N ARG A 227 -0.01 16.42 -12.27
CA ARG A 227 -0.35 15.97 -13.63
C ARG A 227 -0.86 14.54 -13.62
N GLN A 228 -0.14 13.66 -12.91
CA GLN A 228 -0.44 12.24 -12.85
C GLN A 228 -0.36 11.75 -11.41
N VAL A 229 -1.27 10.85 -11.04
CA VAL A 229 -1.22 10.16 -9.75
C VAL A 229 -1.41 8.68 -10.01
N ASN A 230 -0.40 7.89 -9.66
CA ASN A 230 -0.46 6.44 -9.61
C ASN A 230 -0.54 5.98 -8.15
N VAL A 231 -1.06 4.78 -7.92
CA VAL A 231 -1.30 4.26 -6.57
C VAL A 231 -0.66 2.89 -6.42
N LEU A 232 0.03 2.68 -5.31
CA LEU A 232 0.59 1.39 -4.95
C LEU A 232 0.19 1.01 -3.54
N THR A 233 -0.45 -0.14 -3.37
CA THR A 233 -0.81 -0.67 -2.07
C THR A 233 -0.14 -2.01 -1.78
N PHE A 234 0.04 -2.34 -0.50
CA PHE A 234 0.52 -3.67 -0.14
C PHE A 234 -0.51 -4.73 -0.53
N SER A 235 -1.76 -4.54 -0.13
CA SER A 235 -2.82 -5.51 -0.42
C SER A 235 -4.11 -4.87 -0.92
N ARG A 236 -5.00 -5.67 -1.51
CA ARG A 236 -6.35 -5.24 -1.89
C ARG A 236 -7.44 -6.26 -1.61
N VAL A 237 -8.62 -5.79 -1.22
CA VAL A 237 -9.81 -6.63 -1.13
C VAL A 237 -10.39 -6.82 -2.53
N LEU A 238 -10.59 -8.08 -2.94
CA LEU A 238 -11.34 -8.41 -4.15
C LEU A 238 -12.81 -8.66 -3.78
N LYS A 239 -13.73 -8.31 -4.67
CA LYS A 239 -15.14 -8.72 -4.52
C LYS A 239 -15.25 -10.21 -4.83
N ASN A 240 -16.15 -10.92 -4.15
CA ASN A 240 -16.28 -12.40 -4.09
C ASN A 240 -16.41 -13.17 -5.43
N ASN A 241 -16.34 -12.52 -6.59
CA ASN A 241 -16.44 -13.16 -7.90
C ASN A 241 -15.08 -13.48 -8.55
N PHE A 242 -13.96 -13.21 -7.86
CA PHE A 242 -12.63 -13.54 -8.36
C PHE A 242 -12.02 -14.68 -7.52
N SER A 243 -12.42 -15.90 -7.81
CA SER A 243 -11.55 -17.05 -7.60
C SER A 243 -10.52 -17.02 -8.73
N LEU A 244 -9.37 -16.40 -8.50
CA LEU A 244 -8.24 -16.64 -9.41
C LEU A 244 -7.96 -18.15 -9.35
N PRO A 245 -7.77 -18.82 -10.50
CA PRO A 245 -7.35 -20.21 -10.49
C PRO A 245 -6.10 -20.30 -9.61
N TYR A 246 -6.18 -21.16 -8.59
CA TYR A 246 -5.05 -21.45 -7.72
C TYR A 246 -3.93 -21.98 -8.62
N PHE A 247 -2.77 -21.32 -8.61
CA PHE A 247 -1.51 -21.97 -8.95
C PHE A 247 -0.92 -22.54 -7.66
#